data_AF-A0A7I8D9U2-F1
#
_entry.id   AF-A0A7I8D9U2-F1
#
_cell.length_a   1.000
_cell.length_b   1.000
_cell.length_c   1.000
_cell.angle_alpha   90.00
_cell.angle_beta   90.00
_cell.angle_gamma   90.00
#
_symmetry.space_group_name_H-M   'P 1'
#
loop_
_entity.id
_entity.type
_entity.pdbx_description
1 polymer ?
#
loop_
_entity_poly.entity_id
_entity_poly.type
_entity_poly.pdbx_seq_one_letter_code
_entity_poly.pdbx_strand_id
1 'polypeptide(L)'
;MDLSVFLFMSLLGIGVILFAVLKGKQESVPHLVDKDLEESLQAFMDEFEKENQYLLQTIKQLETKLQRETEENREKLEELEAKVEFLSTQGRETKRSVKDSEPTPAIVFNEHYSRIVTMWNEGRTPEQIAKQTGIGMGEIQMILSLVKQGNTV
;
A
#
# COMPACT_ATOMS: atom_id res chain seq x y z
N MET A 1 55.16 -4.40 15.98
CA MET A 1 55.28 -3.60 14.74
C MET A 1 55.75 -2.22 15.18
N ASP A 2 57.05 -1.99 15.11
CA ASP A 2 57.68 -0.82 15.76
C ASP A 2 57.23 0.49 15.12
N LEU A 3 57.08 1.54 15.92
CA LEU A 3 56.68 2.87 15.46
C LEU A 3 57.61 3.38 14.35
N SER A 4 58.89 2.99 14.40
CA SER A 4 59.87 3.24 13.35
C SER A 4 59.44 2.67 12.00
N VAL A 5 58.84 1.48 11.95
CA VAL A 5 58.36 0.84 10.71
C VAL A 5 57.17 1.61 10.13
N PHE A 6 56.25 2.09 10.97
CA PHE A 6 55.15 2.95 10.53
C PHE A 6 55.64 4.30 10.00
N LEU A 7 56.64 4.89 10.67
CA LEU A 7 57.25 6.15 10.25
C LEU A 7 57.98 5.99 8.92
N PHE A 8 58.71 4.89 8.72
CA PHE A 8 59.35 4.57 7.44
C PHE A 8 58.32 4.36 6.32
N MET A 9 57.23 3.62 6.57
CA MET A 9 56.18 3.42 5.55
C MET A 9 55.45 4.72 5.19
N SER A 10 55.18 5.57 6.17
CA SER A 10 54.58 6.89 5.94
C SER A 10 55.53 7.81 5.17
N LEU A 11 56.82 7.85 5.55
CA LEU A 11 57.85 8.64 4.87
C LEU A 11 58.07 8.17 3.42
N LEU A 12 58.05 6.86 3.19
CA LEU A 12 58.20 6.27 1.86
C LEU A 12 57.00 6.61 0.98
N GLY A 13 55.77 6.55 1.52
CA GLY A 13 54.57 6.98 0.81
C GLY A 13 54.58 8.46 0.43
N ILE A 14 54.95 9.34 1.37
CA ILE A 14 55.07 10.78 1.11
C ILE A 14 56.20 11.06 0.11
N GLY A 15 57.32 10.34 0.21
CA GLY A 15 58.43 10.42 -0.73
C GLY A 15 58.03 10.06 -2.17
N VAL A 16 57.20 9.03 -2.36
CA VAL A 16 56.65 8.66 -3.68
C VAL A 16 55.74 9.75 -4.23
N ILE A 17 54.86 10.31 -3.39
CA ILE A 17 53.95 11.39 -3.81
C ILE A 17 54.74 12.65 -4.18
N LEU A 18 55.72 13.05 -3.38
CA LEU A 18 56.57 14.20 -3.67
C LEU A 18 57.43 13.97 -4.91
N PHE A 19 57.97 12.76 -5.11
CA PHE A 19 58.72 12.41 -6.30
C PHE A 19 57.85 12.44 -7.57
N ALA A 20 56.59 11.97 -7.48
CA ALA A 20 55.63 12.04 -8.57
C ALA A 20 55.26 13.49 -8.95
N VAL A 21 55.12 14.37 -7.96
CA VAL A 21 54.81 15.79 -8.18
C VAL A 21 56.01 16.56 -8.73
N LEU A 22 57.22 16.25 -8.25
CA LEU A 22 58.45 16.92 -8.71
C LEU A 22 58.86 16.50 -10.13
N LYS A 23 58.51 15.27 -10.52
CA LYS A 23 58.81 14.68 -11.82
C LYS A 23 57.56 14.71 -12.70
N GLY A 24 56.97 15.90 -12.85
CA GLY A 24 55.85 16.23 -13.73
C GLY A 24 56.14 15.96 -15.21
N LYS A 25 56.32 14.69 -15.55
CA LYS A 25 56.58 14.16 -16.87
C LYS A 25 55.94 12.78 -16.93
N GLN A 26 54.65 12.80 -17.23
CA GLN A 26 53.96 11.90 -18.15
C GLN A 26 54.66 10.54 -18.34
N GLU A 27 54.61 9.68 -17.33
CA GLU A 27 54.47 8.26 -17.63
C GLU A 27 53.03 8.09 -18.07
N SER A 28 52.85 8.05 -19.39
CA SER A 28 51.60 7.68 -20.02
C SER A 28 51.17 6.32 -19.46
N VAL A 29 50.22 6.34 -18.53
CA VAL A 29 49.22 5.27 -18.44
C VAL A 29 48.86 4.95 -19.88
N PRO A 30 48.95 3.68 -20.34
CA PRO A 30 48.69 3.34 -21.73
C PRO A 30 47.40 4.03 -22.15
N HIS A 31 47.53 4.90 -23.14
CA HIS A 31 46.44 5.64 -23.75
C HIS A 31 45.57 4.57 -24.46
N LEU A 32 44.67 3.94 -23.69
CA LEU A 32 43.77 2.89 -24.14
C LEU A 32 42.31 3.23 -23.79
N VAL A 33 42.03 4.50 -23.52
CA VAL A 33 40.70 5.03 -23.84
C VAL A 33 40.81 5.45 -25.30
N ASP A 34 40.51 4.51 -26.18
CA ASP A 34 40.35 4.84 -27.60
C ASP A 34 39.21 5.85 -27.72
N LYS A 35 39.27 6.75 -28.71
CA LYS A 35 38.24 7.80 -28.87
C LYS A 35 36.84 7.21 -28.97
N ASP A 36 36.72 6.03 -29.56
CA ASP A 36 35.47 5.28 -29.67
C ASP A 36 34.89 4.86 -28.31
N LEU A 37 35.75 4.52 -27.33
CA LEU A 37 35.32 4.18 -25.97
C LEU A 37 34.91 5.44 -25.20
N GLU A 38 35.61 6.55 -25.39
CA GLU A 38 35.23 7.84 -24.81
C GLU A 38 33.86 8.31 -25.34
N GLU A 39 33.64 8.19 -26.65
CA GLU A 39 32.36 8.50 -27.29
C GLU A 39 31.23 7.60 -26.78
N SER A 40 31.50 6.29 -26.63
CA SER A 40 30.53 5.35 -26.04
C SER A 40 30.23 5.64 -24.58
N LEU A 41 31.22 6.03 -23.78
CA LEU A 41 31.02 6.38 -22.38
C LEU A 41 30.21 7.67 -22.29
N GLN A 42 30.50 8.67 -23.12
CA GLN A 42 29.75 9.92 -23.17
C GLN A 42 28.28 9.66 -23.52
N ALA A 43 28.02 8.84 -24.55
CA ALA A 43 26.65 8.45 -24.91
C ALA A 43 25.92 7.70 -23.78
N PHE A 44 26.63 6.83 -23.05
CA PHE A 44 26.07 6.15 -21.87
C PHE A 44 25.77 7.12 -20.73
N MET A 45 26.67 8.07 -20.45
CA MET A 45 26.47 9.07 -19.40
C MET A 45 25.29 9.97 -19.72
N ASP A 46 25.13 10.38 -20.98
CA ASP A 46 23.99 11.19 -21.42
C ASP A 46 22.66 10.41 -21.25
N GLU A 47 22.61 9.13 -21.61
CA GLU A 47 21.42 8.29 -21.40
C GLU A 47 21.16 8.04 -19.91
N PHE A 48 22.21 7.79 -19.11
CA PHE A 48 22.08 7.58 -17.67
C PHE A 48 21.58 8.84 -16.96
N GLU A 49 22.07 10.02 -17.35
CA GLU A 49 21.59 11.30 -16.81
C GLU A 49 20.10 11.50 -17.15
N LYS A 50 19.71 11.20 -18.38
CA LYS A 50 18.32 11.27 -18.83
C LYS A 50 17.41 10.29 -18.08
N GLU A 51 17.83 9.04 -17.89
CA GLU A 51 17.07 8.06 -17.11
C GLU A 51 16.93 8.49 -15.65
N ASN A 52 18.00 9.02 -15.05
CA ASN A 52 17.97 9.50 -13.67
C ASN A 52 17.03 10.71 -13.52
N GLN A 53 17.04 11.65 -14.46
CA GLN A 53 16.09 12.77 -14.50
C GLN A 53 14.64 12.27 -14.65
N TYR A 54 14.40 11.29 -15.51
CA TYR A 54 13.08 10.68 -15.69
C TYR A 54 12.57 9.99 -14.41
N LEU A 55 13.45 9.22 -13.74
CA LEU A 55 13.14 8.57 -12.46
C LEU A 55 12.80 9.62 -11.40
N LEU A 56 13.60 10.67 -11.29
CA LEU A 56 13.36 11.77 -10.35
C LEU A 56 12.02 12.45 -10.62
N GLN A 57 11.68 12.70 -11.90
CA GLN A 57 10.41 13.28 -12.29
C GLN A 57 9.23 12.36 -11.94
N THR A 58 9.39 11.06 -12.15
CA THR A 58 8.36 10.07 -11.84
C THR A 58 8.11 9.98 -10.34
N ILE A 59 9.17 9.96 -9.53
CA ILE A 59 9.05 10.00 -8.05
C ILE A 59 8.29 11.25 -7.62
N LYS A 60 8.66 12.43 -8.13
CA LYS A 60 7.95 13.69 -7.81
C LYS A 60 6.47 13.63 -8.20
N GLN A 61 6.15 13.04 -9.35
CA GLN A 61 4.77 12.85 -9.79
C GLN A 61 4.00 11.88 -8.89
N LEU A 62 4.63 10.79 -8.45
CA LEU A 62 4.03 9.83 -7.53
C LEU A 62 3.77 10.44 -6.16
N GLU A 63 4.73 11.18 -5.60
CA GLU A 63 4.55 11.91 -4.34
C GLU A 63 3.37 12.89 -4.42
N THR A 64 3.29 13.66 -5.52
CA THR A 64 2.18 14.60 -5.74
C THR A 64 0.84 13.88 -5.85
N LYS A 65 0.79 12.74 -6.55
CA LYS A 65 -0.43 11.92 -6.67
C LYS A 65 -0.86 11.33 -5.33
N LEU A 66 0.07 10.77 -4.56
CA LEU A 66 -0.21 10.21 -3.23
C LEU A 66 -0.70 11.28 -2.26
N GLN A 67 -0.08 12.47 -2.27
CA GLN A 67 -0.53 13.60 -1.46
C GLN A 67 -1.96 14.00 -1.82
N ARG A 68 -2.26 14.12 -3.11
CA ARG A 68 -3.61 14.44 -3.60
C ARG A 68 -4.64 13.38 -3.20
N GLU A 69 -4.33 12.11 -3.39
CA GLU A 69 -5.23 11.01 -3.06
C GLU A 69 -5.45 10.89 -1.54
N THR A 70 -4.42 11.14 -0.75
CA THR A 70 -4.53 11.21 0.72
C THR A 70 -5.46 12.34 1.14
N GLU A 71 -5.32 13.52 0.54
CA GLU A 71 -6.19 14.67 0.82
C GLU A 71 -7.63 14.40 0.40
N GLU A 72 -7.85 13.84 -0.79
CA GLU A 72 -9.19 13.48 -1.28
C GLU A 72 -9.86 12.44 -0.36
N ASN A 73 -9.10 11.43 0.10
CA ASN A 73 -9.62 10.44 1.03
C ASN A 73 -9.90 11.04 2.41
N ARG A 74 -9.11 12.01 2.86
CA ARG A 74 -9.32 12.77 4.09
C ARG A 74 -10.62 13.57 4.02
N GLU A 75 -10.86 14.27 2.91
CA GLU A 75 -12.11 14.99 2.66
C GLU A 75 -13.34 14.05 2.66
N LYS A 76 -13.23 12.89 1.99
CA LYS A 76 -14.28 11.87 2.00
C LYS A 76 -14.55 11.32 3.41
N LEU A 77 -13.50 11.14 4.21
CA LEU A 77 -13.62 10.69 5.59
C LEU A 77 -14.41 11.71 6.41
N GLU A 78 -14.07 13.00 6.31
CA GLU A 78 -14.79 14.09 6.98
C GLU A 78 -16.27 14.15 6.53
N GLU A 79 -16.55 13.99 5.23
CA GLU A 79 -17.93 13.94 4.72
C GLU A 79 -18.70 12.74 5.28
N LEU A 80 -18.08 11.55 5.32
CA LEU A 80 -18.70 10.35 5.87
C LEU A 80 -18.95 10.49 7.37
N GLU A 81 -18.00 11.02 8.12
CA GLU A 81 -18.14 11.27 9.56
C GLU A 81 -19.29 12.25 9.83
N ALA A 82 -19.37 13.36 9.08
CA ALA A 82 -20.47 14.32 9.19
C ALA A 82 -21.83 13.69 8.84
N LYS A 83 -21.88 12.84 7.82
CA LYS A 83 -23.10 12.11 7.42
C LYS A 83 -23.52 11.09 8.48
N VAL A 84 -22.57 10.39 9.09
CA VAL A 84 -22.83 9.46 10.20
C VAL A 84 -23.37 10.23 11.40
N GLU A 85 -22.79 11.38 11.74
CA GLU A 85 -23.28 12.24 12.81
C GLU A 85 -24.71 12.71 12.55
N PHE A 86 -25.00 13.21 11.34
CA PHE A 86 -26.33 13.63 10.92
C PHE A 86 -27.37 12.51 11.05
N LEU A 87 -27.07 11.33 10.49
CA LEU A 87 -27.97 10.17 10.55
C LEU A 87 -28.14 9.63 11.98
N SER A 88 -27.08 9.66 12.80
CA SER A 88 -27.17 9.25 14.21
C SER A 88 -28.06 10.20 15.02
N THR A 89 -28.04 11.50 14.71
CA THR A 89 -28.86 12.52 15.35
C THR A 89 -30.32 12.40 14.90
N GLN A 90 -30.55 12.19 13.59
CA GLN A 90 -31.88 11.94 13.02
C GLN A 90 -32.49 10.62 13.53
N GLY A 91 -31.69 9.56 13.65
CA GLY A 91 -32.11 8.29 14.24
C GLY A 91 -32.42 8.38 15.74
N ARG A 92 -31.85 9.36 16.44
CA ARG A 92 -32.16 9.67 17.85
C ARG A 92 -33.53 10.32 18.02
N GLU A 93 -34.00 11.09 17.03
CA GLU A 93 -35.35 11.64 17.01
C GLU A 93 -36.39 10.56 16.65
N THR A 94 -36.09 9.65 15.72
CA THR A 94 -36.97 8.51 15.39
C THR A 94 -37.05 7.48 16.54
N LYS A 95 -35.98 7.27 17.32
CA LYS A 95 -35.99 6.35 18.47
C LYS A 95 -36.66 6.90 19.74
N ARG A 96 -36.95 8.20 19.83
CA ARG A 96 -37.58 8.79 21.03
C ARG A 96 -39.08 8.47 21.14
N SER A 97 -39.70 7.92 20.08
CA SER A 97 -41.08 7.41 20.09
C SER A 97 -41.21 5.91 20.39
N VAL A 98 -40.11 5.19 20.63
CA VAL A 98 -40.13 3.74 20.91
C VAL A 98 -39.33 3.48 22.19
N LYS A 99 -39.88 3.90 23.34
CA LYS A 99 -39.35 3.56 24.66
C LYS A 99 -40.39 2.73 25.41
N ASP A 100 -40.63 1.51 24.92
CA ASP A 100 -41.02 0.33 25.70
C ASP A 100 -41.03 -0.89 24.77
N SER A 101 -39.88 -1.51 24.60
CA SER A 101 -39.73 -2.91 24.18
C SER A 101 -38.26 -3.31 24.30
N GLU A 102 -38.06 -4.50 24.83
CA GLU A 102 -36.79 -5.15 25.18
C GLU A 102 -35.75 -5.20 24.04
N PRO A 103 -34.45 -5.39 24.35
CA PRO A 103 -33.38 -5.31 23.37
C PRO A 103 -33.35 -6.56 22.49
N THR A 104 -34.14 -6.59 21.42
CA THR A 104 -33.92 -7.55 20.34
C THR A 104 -32.83 -6.99 19.41
N PRO A 105 -31.73 -7.71 19.16
CA PRO A 105 -30.66 -7.22 18.28
C PRO A 105 -31.23 -6.96 16.88
N ALA A 106 -31.14 -5.69 16.45
CA ALA A 106 -31.55 -5.25 15.12
C ALA A 106 -30.59 -5.81 14.07
N ILE A 107 -30.87 -7.04 13.62
CA ILE A 107 -30.27 -7.68 12.46
C ILE A 107 -30.93 -7.04 11.23
N VAL A 108 -30.19 -6.18 10.50
CA VAL A 108 -30.63 -5.58 9.23
C VAL A 108 -30.63 -6.66 8.14
N PHE A 109 -31.60 -7.56 8.18
CA PHE A 109 -31.78 -8.62 7.20
C PHE A 109 -33.29 -8.79 6.94
N ASN A 110 -33.92 -7.82 6.27
CA ASN A 110 -35.39 -7.75 6.31
C ASN A 110 -36.07 -8.65 5.25
N GLU A 111 -35.56 -8.74 4.02
CA GLU A 111 -36.31 -9.45 2.96
C GLU A 111 -35.78 -10.84 2.63
N HIS A 112 -34.47 -10.97 2.42
CA HIS A 112 -33.86 -12.22 1.97
C HIS A 112 -33.80 -13.31 3.06
N TYR A 113 -33.62 -12.90 4.32
CA TYR A 113 -33.58 -13.83 5.46
C TYR A 113 -34.91 -14.54 5.66
N SER A 114 -36.01 -13.78 5.70
CA SER A 114 -37.36 -14.32 5.86
C SER A 114 -37.65 -15.37 4.78
N ARG A 115 -37.27 -15.09 3.53
CA ARG A 115 -37.46 -16.01 2.41
C ARG A 115 -36.57 -17.26 2.46
N ILE A 116 -35.32 -17.14 2.91
CA ILE A 116 -34.44 -18.30 3.12
C ILE A 116 -35.00 -19.19 4.23
N VAL A 117 -35.43 -18.61 5.35
CA VAL A 117 -35.96 -19.35 6.51
C VAL A 117 -37.28 -20.04 6.17
N THR A 118 -38.19 -19.39 5.43
CA THR A 118 -39.44 -20.05 4.99
C THR A 118 -39.13 -21.25 4.08
N MET A 119 -38.24 -21.09 3.12
CA MET A 119 -37.86 -22.19 2.21
C MET A 119 -37.11 -23.32 2.91
N TRP A 120 -36.30 -23.00 3.93
CA TRP A 120 -35.68 -24.01 4.79
C TRP A 120 -36.73 -24.79 5.59
N ASN A 121 -37.72 -24.10 6.17
CA ASN A 121 -38.82 -24.73 6.90
C ASN A 121 -39.75 -25.55 5.98
N GLU A 122 -39.81 -25.22 4.69
CA GLU A 122 -40.45 -26.05 3.65
C GLU A 122 -39.65 -27.32 3.29
N GLY A 123 -38.45 -27.51 3.88
CA GLY A 123 -37.60 -28.68 3.65
C GLY A 123 -36.70 -28.58 2.42
N ARG A 124 -36.50 -27.39 1.85
CA ARG A 124 -35.60 -27.20 0.70
C ARG A 124 -34.14 -27.26 1.12
N THR A 125 -33.29 -27.81 0.26
CA THR A 125 -31.86 -27.86 0.52
C THR A 125 -31.21 -26.48 0.29
N PRO A 126 -30.06 -26.19 0.93
CA PRO A 126 -29.37 -24.90 0.76
C PRO A 126 -29.04 -24.58 -0.71
N GLU A 127 -28.73 -25.61 -1.51
CA GLU A 127 -28.43 -25.47 -2.94
C GLU A 127 -29.68 -25.07 -3.76
N GLN A 128 -30.85 -25.59 -3.38
CA GLN A 128 -32.12 -25.22 -4.00
C GLN A 128 -32.51 -23.79 -3.65
N ILE A 129 -32.28 -23.40 -2.39
CA ILE A 129 -32.51 -22.04 -1.90
C ILE A 129 -31.62 -21.05 -2.66
N ALA A 130 -30.33 -21.36 -2.85
CA ALA A 130 -29.40 -20.51 -3.61
C ALA A 130 -29.85 -20.31 -5.05
N LYS A 131 -30.25 -21.40 -5.71
CA LYS A 131 -30.73 -21.35 -7.10
C LYS A 131 -32.04 -20.55 -7.25
N GLN A 132 -32.93 -20.58 -6.26
CA GLN A 132 -34.23 -19.90 -6.31
C GLN A 132 -34.20 -18.44 -5.83
N THR A 133 -33.22 -18.08 -5.00
CA THR A 133 -33.07 -16.73 -4.45
C THR A 133 -32.01 -15.89 -5.15
N GLY A 134 -31.09 -16.53 -5.89
CA GLY A 134 -29.92 -15.86 -6.45
C GLY A 134 -28.86 -15.50 -5.41
N ILE A 135 -29.02 -15.96 -4.17
CA ILE A 135 -28.13 -15.69 -3.04
C ILE A 135 -26.98 -16.70 -3.04
N GLY A 136 -25.78 -16.28 -2.68
CA GLY A 136 -24.60 -17.15 -2.63
C GLY A 136 -24.73 -18.25 -1.57
N MET A 137 -24.17 -19.44 -1.85
CA MET A 137 -24.19 -20.57 -0.90
C MET A 137 -23.59 -20.23 0.46
N GLY A 138 -22.55 -19.39 0.50
CA GLY A 138 -21.92 -18.93 1.74
C GLY A 138 -22.85 -18.08 2.61
N GLU A 139 -23.65 -17.19 2.00
CA GLU A 139 -24.60 -16.32 2.70
C GLU A 139 -25.76 -17.14 3.28
N ILE A 140 -26.26 -18.13 2.53
CA ILE A 140 -27.31 -19.05 3.01
C ILE A 140 -26.80 -19.89 4.17
N GLN A 141 -25.58 -20.45 4.08
CA GLN A 141 -25.00 -21.21 5.19
C GLN A 141 -24.79 -20.35 6.43
N MET A 142 -24.33 -19.11 6.27
CA MET A 142 -24.19 -18.15 7.37
C MET A 142 -25.54 -17.89 8.04
N ILE A 143 -26.57 -17.58 7.25
CA ILE A 143 -27.94 -17.33 7.75
C ILE A 143 -28.48 -18.56 8.50
N LEU A 144 -28.35 -19.76 7.95
CA LEU A 144 -28.80 -21.00 8.59
C LEU A 144 -28.01 -21.32 9.86
N SER A 145 -26.71 -21.01 9.91
CA SER A 145 -25.89 -21.20 11.11
C SER A 145 -26.35 -20.32 12.28
N LEU A 146 -26.75 -19.08 11.98
CA LEU A 146 -27.30 -18.14 12.95
C LEU A 146 -28.68 -18.59 13.44
N VAL A 147 -29.56 -19.02 12.54
CA VAL A 147 -30.88 -19.56 12.90
C VAL A 147 -30.75 -20.77 13.83
N LYS A 148 -29.82 -21.68 13.51
CA LYS A 148 -29.57 -22.87 14.33
C LYS A 148 -29.04 -22.53 15.72
N GLN A 149 -28.18 -21.51 15.84
CA GLN A 149 -27.64 -21.04 17.12
C GLN A 149 -28.64 -20.22 17.94
N GLY A 150 -29.51 -19.44 17.28
CA GLY A 150 -30.55 -18.65 17.93
C GLY A 150 -31.73 -19.47 18.46
N ASN A 151 -31.95 -20.68 17.93
CA ASN A 151 -33.00 -21.60 18.36
C ASN A 151 -32.54 -22.60 19.44
N THR A 152 -31.32 -22.42 19.99
CA THR A 152 -30.73 -23.25 21.06
C THR A 152 -30.62 -22.52 22.40
N VAL A 153 -31.52 -21.58 22.68
CA VAL A 153 -31.72 -20.98 24.00
C VAL A 153 -33.14 -21.27 24.46
#